data_AF-A0A2G6CNG8-F1
#
_entry.id   AF-A0A2G6CNG8-F1
#
_cell.length_a   1.000
_cell.length_b   1.000
_cell.length_c   1.000
_cell.angle_alpha   90.00
_cell.angle_beta   90.00
_cell.angle_gamma   90.00
#
_symmetry.space_group_name_H-M   'P 1'
#
loop_
_entity.id
_entity.type
_entity.pdbx_description
1 polymer ?
#
loop_
_entity_poly.entity_id
_entity_poly.type
_entity_poly.pdbx_seq_one_letter_code
_entity_poly.pdbx_strand_id
1 'polypeptide(L)'
;MDEQAETNATSGPVLPMVTPLHLALGMSVLGFVAMLFTTCSVLSVDLTQLPSPRKAPPSAETSVVLSDRYKTGYYQGQLDDDCKLYKIRRVTIDTLRSGNPYTIEFSGNQRLKPGKKLETASLVLRALRRKLMVGEEGHGMRAPHLLLRIENRTDKFLAYRVQTRVSGKKTVKASIAHNALTLKPRQKVTRSEALFRRASGVTVQTVEVVELTRLGYHYVTRLDPVRLQFSKRTAGSHNFGGLRPCKLLPWRAIREGMKAGETRWYDVVDFYSRHNCSEYTFFREYRWSPKGVKTLPTKPPTTHVKTQ
;
A
#
# COMPACT_ATOMS: atom_id res chain seq x y z
N MET A 1 18.38 -34.34 -58.70
CA MET A 1 17.71 -33.03 -58.65
C MET A 1 18.21 -32.36 -57.40
N ASP A 2 19.28 -31.61 -57.57
CA ASP A 2 20.02 -30.87 -56.55
C ASP A 2 19.30 -29.56 -56.26
N GLU A 3 19.03 -29.26 -55.00
CA GLU A 3 18.48 -27.97 -54.55
C GLU A 3 19.49 -27.35 -53.57
N GLN A 4 20.06 -26.24 -54.02
CA GLN A 4 21.19 -25.54 -53.41
C GLN A 4 20.75 -24.72 -52.18
N ALA A 5 21.56 -24.80 -51.12
CA ALA A 5 21.48 -23.94 -49.94
C ALA A 5 22.39 -22.72 -50.11
N GLU A 6 21.80 -21.52 -50.11
CA GLU A 6 22.53 -20.24 -50.04
C GLU A 6 22.72 -19.80 -48.59
N THR A 7 23.97 -19.82 -48.13
CA THR A 7 24.43 -19.23 -46.87
C THR A 7 24.95 -17.80 -47.12
N ASN A 8 24.17 -16.79 -46.74
CA ASN A 8 24.64 -15.39 -46.72
C ASN A 8 25.41 -15.10 -45.43
N ALA A 9 26.74 -15.01 -45.54
CA ALA A 9 27.63 -14.56 -44.48
C ALA A 9 27.69 -13.02 -44.45
N THR A 10 27.16 -12.42 -43.39
CA THR A 10 27.23 -10.96 -43.16
C THR A 10 28.60 -10.61 -42.57
N SER A 11 29.40 -9.84 -43.31
CA SER A 11 30.66 -9.27 -42.86
C SER A 11 30.41 -8.23 -41.75
N GLY A 12 30.95 -8.51 -40.55
CA GLY A 12 30.94 -7.56 -39.45
C GLY A 12 31.96 -6.42 -39.67
N PRO A 13 31.69 -5.21 -39.15
CA PRO A 13 32.60 -4.08 -39.31
C PRO A 13 33.91 -4.32 -38.57
N VAL A 14 35.02 -4.11 -39.29
CA VAL A 14 36.38 -4.12 -38.74
C VAL A 14 36.52 -2.89 -37.83
N LEU A 15 36.70 -3.12 -36.54
CA LEU A 15 36.96 -2.04 -35.59
C LEU A 15 38.37 -1.46 -35.84
N PRO A 16 38.53 -0.13 -35.88
CA PRO A 16 39.83 0.48 -36.07
C PRO A 16 40.76 0.13 -34.90
N MET A 17 41.99 -0.29 -35.20
CA MET A 17 43.03 -0.52 -34.20
C MET A 17 43.35 0.79 -33.48
N VAL A 18 42.97 0.84 -32.19
CA VAL A 18 43.30 1.95 -31.30
C VAL A 18 44.80 1.89 -31.02
N THR A 19 45.55 2.88 -31.52
CA THR A 19 47.00 2.94 -31.28
C THR A 19 47.30 3.45 -29.86
N PRO A 20 48.45 3.10 -29.26
CA PRO A 20 48.82 3.47 -27.89
C PRO A 20 48.72 4.98 -27.60
N LEU A 21 48.93 5.80 -28.62
CA LEU A 21 48.85 7.26 -28.53
C LEU A 21 47.42 7.75 -28.24
N HIS A 22 46.39 7.10 -28.78
CA HIS A 22 44.98 7.46 -28.55
C HIS A 22 44.53 7.13 -27.12
N LEU A 23 45.07 6.06 -26.53
CA LEU A 23 44.83 5.72 -25.13
C LEU A 23 45.48 6.72 -24.18
N ALA A 24 46.72 7.18 -24.47
CA ALA A 24 47.40 8.17 -23.65
C ALA A 24 46.70 9.55 -23.65
N LEU A 25 46.23 9.99 -24.81
CA LEU A 25 45.44 11.22 -24.94
C LEU A 25 44.08 11.11 -24.25
N GLY A 26 43.38 9.98 -24.41
CA GLY A 26 42.09 9.74 -23.75
C GLY A 26 42.19 9.77 -22.22
N MET A 27 43.23 9.15 -21.65
CA MET A 27 43.45 9.13 -20.20
C MET A 27 43.81 10.53 -19.64
N SER A 28 44.55 11.33 -20.40
CA SER A 28 44.92 12.69 -19.99
C SER A 28 43.70 13.62 -19.94
N VAL A 29 42.81 13.52 -20.95
CA VAL A 29 41.55 14.29 -20.97
C VAL A 29 40.62 13.88 -19.82
N LEU A 30 40.50 12.57 -19.54
CA LEU A 30 39.67 12.10 -18.43
C LEU A 30 40.18 12.59 -17.07
N GLY A 31 41.51 12.61 -16.87
CA GLY A 31 42.13 13.12 -15.65
C GLY A 31 41.87 14.61 -15.44
N PHE A 32 41.95 15.42 -16.50
CA PHE A 32 41.70 16.86 -16.42
C PHE A 32 40.23 17.17 -16.11
N VAL A 33 39.29 16.43 -16.71
CA VAL A 33 37.85 16.56 -16.42
C VAL A 33 37.54 16.16 -14.97
N ALA A 34 38.11 15.05 -14.48
CA ALA A 34 37.92 14.63 -13.09
C ALA A 34 38.47 15.67 -12.09
N MET A 35 39.62 16.26 -12.39
CA MET A 35 40.21 17.29 -11.54
C MET A 35 39.33 18.55 -11.50
N LEU A 36 38.82 19.01 -12.65
CA LEU A 36 37.89 20.16 -12.75
C LEU A 36 36.59 19.95 -11.95
N PHE A 37 35.98 18.77 -12.05
CA PHE A 37 34.77 18.45 -11.26
C PHE A 37 35.05 18.42 -9.77
N THR A 38 36.24 17.96 -9.36
CA THR A 38 36.62 17.93 -7.94
C THR A 38 36.85 19.33 -7.40
N THR A 39 37.57 20.20 -8.13
CA THR A 39 37.80 21.60 -7.70
C THR A 39 36.52 22.44 -7.69
N CYS A 40 35.60 22.26 -8.65
CA CYS A 40 34.31 22.97 -8.62
C CYS A 40 33.39 22.49 -7.48
N SER A 41 33.51 21.24 -7.05
CA SER A 41 32.72 20.70 -5.94
C SER A 41 33.20 21.21 -4.58
N VAL A 42 34.51 21.44 -4.41
CA VAL A 42 35.07 21.94 -3.14
C VAL A 42 34.83 23.45 -2.96
N LEU A 43 34.78 24.23 -4.05
CA LEU A 43 34.47 25.67 -4.00
C LEU A 43 32.97 25.98 -3.86
N SER A 44 32.09 24.98 -3.87
CA SER A 44 30.64 25.14 -3.68
C SER A 44 30.17 24.85 -2.25
N VAL A 45 31.09 24.68 -1.30
CA VAL A 45 30.77 24.45 0.11
C VAL A 45 30.86 25.79 0.86
N ASP A 46 29.80 26.12 1.59
CA ASP A 46 29.70 27.19 2.61
C ASP A 46 29.49 28.65 2.18
N LEU A 47 28.34 28.98 1.56
CA LEU A 47 27.84 30.37 1.62
C LEU A 47 26.32 30.57 1.78
N THR A 48 25.47 29.55 1.93
CA THR A 48 24.01 29.78 1.94
C THR A 48 23.15 28.89 2.86
N GLN A 49 23.69 28.31 3.93
CA GLN A 49 22.82 27.83 5.02
C GLN A 49 22.46 28.99 5.97
N LEU A 50 21.67 29.94 5.45
CA LEU A 50 20.89 30.81 6.33
C LEU A 50 20.02 29.91 7.22
N PRO A 51 19.98 30.14 8.55
CA PRO A 51 19.10 29.38 9.43
C PRO A 51 17.69 29.48 8.87
N SER A 52 17.06 28.33 8.60
CA SER A 52 15.72 28.32 8.02
C SER A 52 14.82 29.23 8.86
N PRO A 53 14.13 30.23 8.25
CA PRO A 53 13.33 31.18 9.00
C PRO A 53 12.41 30.42 9.95
N ARG A 54 12.44 30.81 11.24
CA ARG A 54 11.58 30.20 12.28
C ARG A 54 10.15 30.17 11.72
N LYS A 55 9.58 28.98 11.55
CA LYS A 55 8.19 28.84 11.12
C LYS A 55 7.34 29.73 12.01
N ALA A 56 6.63 30.67 11.40
CA ALA A 56 5.68 31.49 12.13
C ALA A 56 4.74 30.57 12.92
N PRO A 57 4.39 30.93 14.17
CA PRO A 57 3.41 30.16 14.92
C PRO A 57 2.12 30.05 14.09
N PRO A 58 1.44 28.88 14.12
CA PRO A 58 0.20 28.71 13.37
C PRO A 58 -0.78 29.83 13.77
N SER A 59 -1.46 30.43 12.78
CA SER A 59 -2.46 31.47 13.05
C SER A 59 -3.51 30.96 14.02
N ALA A 60 -4.02 31.84 14.89
CA ALA A 60 -5.03 31.50 15.91
C ALA A 60 -6.25 30.77 15.31
N GLU A 61 -6.63 31.10 14.07
CA GLU A 61 -7.71 30.43 13.31
C GLU A 61 -7.48 28.92 13.14
N THR A 62 -6.24 28.47 12.96
CA THR A 62 -5.92 27.04 12.82
C THR A 62 -6.18 26.29 14.14
N SER A 63 -6.01 26.95 15.29
CA SER A 63 -6.22 26.35 16.61
C SER A 63 -7.71 26.17 16.96
N VAL A 64 -8.57 27.11 16.56
CA VAL A 64 -10.02 27.05 16.82
C VAL A 64 -10.66 25.92 16.01
N VAL A 65 -10.34 25.81 14.72
CA VAL A 65 -10.86 24.76 13.82
C VAL A 65 -10.51 23.35 14.29
N LEU A 66 -9.33 23.16 14.90
CA LEU A 66 -8.92 21.87 15.44
C LEU A 66 -9.73 21.46 16.68
N SER A 67 -10.15 22.42 17.51
CA SER A 67 -10.94 22.14 18.70
C SER A 67 -12.39 21.75 18.37
N ASP A 68 -12.97 22.38 17.35
CA ASP A 68 -14.36 22.16 16.93
C ASP A 68 -14.58 20.80 16.29
N ARG A 69 -13.59 20.28 15.56
CA ARG A 69 -13.67 18.96 14.90
C ARG A 69 -13.99 17.82 15.87
N TYR A 70 -13.63 17.98 17.14
CA TYR A 70 -13.91 16.95 18.13
C TYR A 70 -15.20 17.16 18.95
N LYS A 71 -16.04 18.11 18.58
CA LYS A 71 -17.39 18.27 19.16
C LYS A 71 -18.33 17.23 18.54
N THR A 72 -19.16 16.61 19.37
CA THR A 72 -20.11 15.56 18.97
C THR A 72 -21.03 16.00 17.83
N GLY A 73 -21.56 17.24 17.89
CA GLY A 73 -22.45 17.77 16.86
C GLY A 73 -21.76 17.95 15.50
N TYR A 74 -20.52 18.47 15.50
CA TYR A 74 -19.72 18.60 14.28
C TYR A 74 -19.44 17.23 13.65
N TYR A 75 -19.02 16.26 14.48
CA TYR A 75 -18.72 14.92 14.01
C TYR A 75 -19.96 14.23 13.42
N GLN A 76 -21.13 14.30 14.08
CA GLN A 76 -22.37 13.75 13.50
C GLN A 76 -22.74 14.42 12.17
N GLY A 77 -22.60 15.74 12.05
CA GLY A 77 -22.84 16.45 10.80
C GLY A 77 -21.95 15.95 9.66
N GLN A 78 -20.66 15.74 9.94
CA GLN A 78 -19.73 15.16 8.98
C GLN A 78 -20.12 13.72 8.58
N LEU A 79 -20.54 12.89 9.53
CA LEU A 79 -21.02 11.53 9.21
C LEU A 79 -22.23 11.58 8.28
N ASP A 80 -23.14 12.53 8.49
CA ASP A 80 -24.32 12.72 7.66
C ASP A 80 -23.95 13.14 6.23
N ASP A 81 -23.01 14.08 6.08
CA ASP A 81 -22.47 14.51 4.80
C ASP A 81 -21.78 13.37 4.05
N ASP A 82 -20.95 12.59 4.74
CA ASP A 82 -20.28 11.43 4.15
C ASP A 82 -21.28 10.33 3.76
N CYS A 83 -22.34 10.12 4.56
CA CYS A 83 -23.41 9.18 4.20
C CYS A 83 -24.15 9.62 2.93
N LYS A 84 -24.42 10.92 2.79
CA LYS A 84 -25.03 11.51 1.57
C LYS A 84 -24.09 11.36 0.37
N LEU A 85 -22.81 11.69 0.53
CA LEU A 85 -21.78 11.56 -0.52
C LEU A 85 -21.69 10.13 -1.06
N TYR A 86 -21.68 9.13 -0.16
CA TYR A 86 -21.58 7.73 -0.53
C TYR A 86 -22.92 7.06 -0.85
N LYS A 87 -24.03 7.81 -0.78
CA LYS A 87 -25.39 7.33 -1.03
C LYS A 87 -25.72 6.10 -0.17
N ILE A 88 -25.45 6.21 1.13
CA ILE A 88 -25.70 5.16 2.11
C ILE A 88 -26.68 5.65 3.18
N ARG A 89 -27.31 4.71 3.89
CA ARG A 89 -28.17 5.03 5.03
C ARG A 89 -27.34 5.77 6.08
N ARG A 90 -27.95 6.80 6.68
CA ARG A 90 -27.39 7.58 7.79
C ARG A 90 -26.87 6.65 8.89
N VAL A 91 -25.67 6.95 9.38
CA VAL A 91 -25.01 6.22 10.48
C VAL A 91 -24.95 7.13 11.70
N THR A 92 -25.30 6.59 12.87
CA THR A 92 -25.22 7.32 14.15
C THR A 92 -23.86 7.13 14.80
N ILE A 93 -23.47 8.09 15.64
CA ILE A 93 -22.28 7.95 16.50
C ILE A 93 -22.31 6.63 17.30
N ASP A 94 -23.46 6.26 17.88
CA ASP A 94 -23.55 5.01 18.66
C ASP A 94 -23.32 3.75 17.81
N THR A 95 -23.78 3.76 16.55
CA THR A 95 -23.46 2.69 15.60
C THR A 95 -21.95 2.59 15.39
N LEU A 96 -21.28 3.73 15.16
CA LEU A 96 -19.83 3.77 15.00
C LEU A 96 -19.07 3.59 16.31
N ARG A 97 -19.69 3.67 17.49
CA ARG A 97 -19.04 3.35 18.77
C ARG A 97 -18.98 1.85 19.02
N SER A 98 -19.90 1.07 18.45
CA SER A 98 -19.93 -0.39 18.61
C SER A 98 -18.62 -1.07 18.20
N GLY A 99 -18.30 -2.22 18.80
CA GLY A 99 -17.08 -2.95 18.48
C GLY A 99 -17.07 -3.42 17.02
N ASN A 100 -15.90 -3.36 16.38
CA ASN A 100 -15.68 -4.02 15.10
C ASN A 100 -15.02 -5.38 15.39
N PRO A 101 -15.70 -6.52 15.18
CA PRO A 101 -15.08 -7.83 15.34
C PRO A 101 -13.76 -7.95 14.56
N TYR A 102 -12.70 -8.41 15.24
CA TYR A 102 -11.41 -8.73 14.64
C TYR A 102 -11.06 -10.19 14.94
N THR A 103 -10.64 -10.92 13.91
CA THR A 103 -10.27 -12.33 14.02
C THR A 103 -9.06 -12.65 13.14
N ILE A 104 -8.13 -13.43 13.69
CA ILE A 104 -7.10 -14.14 12.92
C ILE A 104 -7.71 -15.49 12.50
N GLU A 105 -8.29 -15.55 11.31
CA GLU A 105 -9.01 -16.74 10.84
C GLU A 105 -8.07 -17.87 10.37
N PHE A 106 -6.81 -17.54 10.07
CA PHE A 106 -5.79 -18.53 9.72
C PHE A 106 -4.40 -18.02 10.10
N SER A 107 -3.58 -18.92 10.65
CA SER A 107 -2.15 -18.71 10.90
C SER A 107 -1.42 -20.03 10.64
N GLY A 108 -0.46 -20.04 9.72
CA GLY A 108 0.24 -21.27 9.31
C GLY A 108 1.10 -21.06 8.06
N ASN A 109 1.38 -22.14 7.31
CA ASN A 109 2.09 -22.07 6.02
C ASN A 109 1.42 -22.98 4.99
N GLN A 110 0.17 -22.68 4.63
CA GLN A 110 -0.59 -23.51 3.69
C GLN A 110 -0.24 -23.17 2.25
N ARG A 111 0.37 -24.12 1.52
CA ARG A 111 0.71 -23.95 0.11
C ARG A 111 -0.47 -24.30 -0.81
N LEU A 112 -0.97 -23.31 -1.54
CA LEU A 112 -2.00 -23.45 -2.56
C LEU A 112 -1.38 -23.58 -3.95
N LYS A 113 -1.50 -24.77 -4.54
CA LYS A 113 -1.28 -25.00 -5.98
C LYS A 113 -2.52 -24.50 -6.76
N PRO A 114 -2.39 -24.13 -8.06
CA PRO A 114 -3.55 -23.75 -8.87
C PRO A 114 -4.68 -24.79 -8.79
N GLY A 115 -5.91 -24.31 -8.63
CA GLY A 115 -7.11 -25.14 -8.44
C GLY A 115 -7.42 -25.47 -6.98
N LYS A 116 -6.44 -25.39 -6.06
CA LYS A 116 -6.67 -25.61 -4.62
C LYS A 116 -7.20 -24.34 -3.95
N LYS A 117 -7.93 -24.55 -2.85
CA LYS A 117 -8.53 -23.49 -2.04
C LYS A 117 -8.18 -23.66 -0.56
N LEU A 118 -8.20 -22.55 0.17
CA LEU A 118 -8.23 -22.47 1.62
C LEU A 118 -9.53 -21.76 1.99
N GLU A 119 -10.34 -22.39 2.84
CA GLU A 119 -11.54 -21.78 3.39
C GLU A 119 -11.28 -21.39 4.84
N THR A 120 -11.78 -20.21 5.19
CA THR A 120 -11.78 -19.63 6.53
C THR A 120 -13.22 -19.28 6.90
N ALA A 121 -13.45 -18.72 8.08
CA ALA A 121 -14.79 -18.35 8.52
C ALA A 121 -15.42 -17.33 7.55
N SER A 122 -14.68 -16.28 7.19
CA SER A 122 -15.21 -15.19 6.35
C SER A 122 -14.75 -15.25 4.90
N LEU A 123 -13.59 -15.87 4.61
CA LEU A 123 -12.99 -15.83 3.27
C LEU A 123 -12.83 -17.20 2.60
N VAL A 124 -12.92 -17.23 1.27
CA VAL A 124 -12.34 -18.30 0.43
C VAL A 124 -11.16 -17.75 -0.36
N LEU A 125 -10.01 -18.38 -0.21
CA LEU A 125 -8.81 -18.11 -0.99
C LEU A 125 -8.60 -19.22 -2.00
N ARG A 126 -8.50 -18.90 -3.30
CA ARG A 126 -8.29 -19.88 -4.36
C ARG A 126 -7.12 -19.48 -5.24
N ALA A 127 -6.14 -20.37 -5.38
CA ALA A 127 -5.04 -20.18 -6.32
C ALA A 127 -5.52 -20.51 -7.74
N LEU A 128 -5.25 -19.61 -8.68
CA LEU A 128 -5.63 -19.75 -10.09
C LEU A 128 -4.41 -19.63 -10.99
N ARG A 129 -4.50 -20.21 -12.18
CA ARG A 129 -3.55 -20.02 -13.27
C ARG A 129 -4.28 -19.36 -14.43
N ARG A 130 -3.79 -18.22 -14.92
CA ARG A 130 -4.37 -17.54 -16.09
C ARG A 130 -3.28 -16.87 -16.93
N LYS A 131 -3.39 -16.90 -18.26
CA LYS A 131 -2.52 -16.11 -19.14
C LYS A 131 -2.95 -14.64 -19.08
N LEU A 132 -2.02 -13.74 -18.80
CA LEU A 132 -2.22 -12.29 -18.74
C LEU A 132 -1.13 -11.58 -19.53
N MET A 133 -1.44 -10.41 -20.07
CA MET A 133 -0.45 -9.53 -20.68
C MET A 133 0.47 -8.96 -19.58
N VAL A 134 1.77 -8.98 -19.82
CA VAL A 134 2.79 -8.31 -19.00
C VAL A 134 3.62 -7.44 -19.90
N GLY A 135 3.71 -6.15 -19.56
CA GLY A 135 4.41 -5.13 -20.30
C GLY A 135 3.76 -3.77 -20.04
N GLU A 136 4.41 -2.72 -20.49
CA GLU A 136 3.89 -1.36 -20.46
C GLU A 136 3.18 -1.06 -21.79
N GLU A 137 2.08 -0.30 -21.73
CA GLU A 137 1.53 0.45 -22.86
C GLU A 137 1.42 -0.31 -24.20
N GLY A 138 0.77 -1.49 -24.18
CA GLY A 138 0.48 -2.25 -25.41
C GLY A 138 1.60 -3.17 -25.89
N HIS A 139 2.84 -2.97 -25.44
CA HIS A 139 3.98 -3.85 -25.73
C HIS A 139 4.14 -4.90 -24.62
N GLY A 140 3.22 -5.88 -24.59
CA GLY A 140 3.24 -6.93 -23.58
C GLY A 140 3.27 -8.35 -24.14
N MET A 141 3.91 -9.26 -23.41
CA MET A 141 3.85 -10.70 -23.69
C MET A 141 2.73 -11.36 -22.87
N ARG A 142 1.95 -12.25 -23.50
CA ARG A 142 0.99 -13.10 -22.78
C ARG A 142 1.72 -14.23 -22.06
N ALA A 143 1.87 -14.10 -20.75
CA ALA A 143 2.50 -15.13 -19.93
C ALA A 143 1.51 -15.73 -18.91
N PRO A 144 1.66 -17.01 -18.54
CA PRO A 144 0.85 -17.60 -17.47
C PRO A 144 1.23 -16.99 -16.11
N HIS A 145 0.22 -16.60 -15.34
CA HIS A 145 0.35 -16.01 -14.01
C HIS A 145 -0.30 -16.89 -12.96
N LEU A 146 0.30 -16.86 -11.77
CA LEU A 146 -0.29 -17.38 -10.55
C LEU A 146 -1.08 -16.24 -9.90
N LEU A 147 -2.39 -16.44 -9.77
CA LEU A 147 -3.31 -15.47 -9.19
C LEU A 147 -3.87 -16.01 -7.88
N LEU A 148 -4.24 -15.12 -6.97
CA LEU A 148 -5.03 -15.43 -5.80
C LEU A 148 -6.40 -14.76 -5.93
N ARG A 149 -7.46 -15.56 -6.02
CA ARG A 149 -8.84 -15.08 -5.88
C ARG A 149 -9.20 -15.10 -4.40
N ILE A 150 -9.73 -13.98 -3.92
CA ILE A 150 -10.16 -13.77 -2.55
C ILE A 150 -11.64 -13.44 -2.62
N GLU A 151 -12.45 -14.22 -1.91
CA GLU A 151 -13.92 -14.10 -1.91
C GLU A 151 -14.41 -13.91 -0.49
N ASN A 152 -15.18 -12.84 -0.28
CA ASN A 152 -15.93 -12.63 0.95
C ASN A 152 -17.17 -13.55 0.95
N ARG A 153 -17.30 -14.43 1.94
CA ARG A 153 -18.44 -15.36 2.10
C ARG A 153 -19.56 -14.78 2.96
N THR A 154 -19.35 -13.64 3.58
CA THR A 154 -20.30 -13.04 4.51
C THR A 154 -21.24 -12.08 3.79
N ASP A 155 -22.28 -11.68 4.50
CA ASP A 155 -23.17 -10.56 4.18
C ASP A 155 -22.64 -9.22 4.71
N LYS A 156 -21.46 -9.21 5.34
CA LYS A 156 -20.83 -8.03 5.96
C LYS A 156 -19.77 -7.42 5.06
N PHE A 157 -19.48 -6.14 5.30
CA PHE A 157 -18.30 -5.50 4.73
C PHE A 157 -17.08 -5.89 5.57
N LEU A 158 -15.97 -6.21 4.91
CA LEU A 158 -14.76 -6.66 5.59
C LEU A 158 -13.59 -5.76 5.23
N ALA A 159 -12.75 -5.45 6.21
CA ALA A 159 -11.33 -5.23 5.99
C ALA A 159 -10.60 -6.57 6.14
N TYR A 160 -9.59 -6.81 5.30
CA TYR A 160 -8.87 -8.07 5.30
C TYR A 160 -7.37 -7.86 5.10
N ARG A 161 -6.59 -8.79 5.66
CA ARG A 161 -5.15 -8.89 5.43
C ARG A 161 -4.78 -10.34 5.18
N VAL A 162 -4.38 -10.63 3.94
CA VAL A 162 -3.93 -11.96 3.51
C VAL A 162 -2.44 -11.89 3.20
N GLN A 163 -1.62 -12.38 4.13
CA GLN A 163 -0.18 -12.45 3.99
C GLN A 163 0.21 -13.71 3.22
N THR A 164 0.99 -13.54 2.15
CA THR A 164 1.40 -14.65 1.30
C THR A 164 2.89 -14.60 0.94
N ARG A 165 3.46 -15.79 0.74
CA ARG A 165 4.76 -16.02 0.09
C ARG A 165 4.56 -16.73 -1.24
N VAL A 166 5.42 -16.46 -2.21
CA VAL A 166 5.46 -17.17 -3.49
C VAL A 166 6.84 -17.79 -3.66
N SER A 167 6.90 -18.97 -4.27
CA SER A 167 8.17 -19.63 -4.59
C SER A 167 8.85 -18.94 -5.79
N GLY A 168 10.11 -18.52 -5.64
CA GLY A 168 10.96 -17.99 -6.71
C GLY A 168 11.51 -16.58 -6.47
N LYS A 169 12.57 -16.20 -7.20
CA LYS A 169 13.30 -14.92 -7.01
C LYS A 169 12.69 -13.72 -7.76
N LYS A 170 11.83 -13.91 -8.76
CA LYS A 170 11.36 -12.83 -9.66
C LYS A 170 9.99 -12.28 -9.26
N THR A 171 9.91 -10.96 -9.14
CA THR A 171 8.70 -10.17 -8.81
C THR A 171 7.88 -9.74 -10.02
N VAL A 172 8.33 -10.05 -11.25
CA VAL A 172 7.61 -9.72 -12.48
C VAL A 172 6.23 -10.36 -12.43
N LYS A 173 5.19 -9.54 -12.53
CA LYS A 173 3.79 -9.95 -12.47
C LYS A 173 2.91 -8.96 -13.23
N ALA A 174 1.78 -9.42 -13.75
CA ALA A 174 0.73 -8.55 -14.25
C ALA A 174 0.17 -7.63 -13.14
N SER A 175 -0.15 -6.38 -13.49
CA SER A 175 -0.92 -5.47 -12.64
C SER A 175 -2.41 -5.73 -12.84
N ILE A 176 -3.11 -6.13 -11.78
CA ILE A 176 -4.56 -6.34 -11.82
C ILE A 176 -5.16 -5.43 -10.75
N ALA A 177 -5.91 -4.42 -11.17
CA ALA A 177 -6.59 -3.52 -10.25
C ALA A 177 -7.51 -4.29 -9.30
N HIS A 178 -7.31 -4.12 -8.00
CA HIS A 178 -8.14 -4.76 -6.97
C HIS A 178 -8.12 -3.94 -5.69
N ASN A 179 -9.17 -4.02 -4.87
CA ASN A 179 -9.10 -3.48 -3.52
C ASN A 179 -8.33 -4.46 -2.62
N ALA A 180 -7.25 -3.96 -2.03
CA ALA A 180 -6.28 -4.76 -1.27
C ALA A 180 -6.54 -4.73 0.24
N LEU A 181 -7.50 -3.92 0.68
CA LEU A 181 -7.83 -3.69 2.08
C LEU A 181 -9.24 -4.11 2.43
N THR A 182 -10.21 -3.89 1.54
CA THR A 182 -11.63 -4.09 1.85
C THR A 182 -12.37 -4.91 0.80
N LEU A 183 -13.44 -5.58 1.24
CA LEU A 183 -14.37 -6.36 0.42
C LEU A 183 -15.81 -6.01 0.80
N LYS A 184 -16.65 -5.77 -0.22
CA LYS A 184 -18.10 -5.74 -0.08
C LYS A 184 -18.64 -7.15 0.24
N PRO A 185 -19.89 -7.26 0.75
CA PRO A 185 -20.57 -8.53 0.87
C PRO A 185 -20.51 -9.34 -0.43
N ARG A 186 -20.17 -10.63 -0.34
CA ARG A 186 -20.07 -11.56 -1.48
C ARG A 186 -19.09 -11.15 -2.59
N GLN A 187 -18.27 -10.11 -2.39
CA GLN A 187 -17.34 -9.64 -3.40
C GLN A 187 -16.21 -10.62 -3.62
N LYS A 188 -15.78 -10.72 -4.88
CA LYS A 188 -14.63 -11.50 -5.31
C LYS A 188 -13.62 -10.57 -5.92
N VAL A 189 -12.40 -10.57 -5.41
CA VAL A 189 -11.27 -9.86 -5.99
C VAL A 189 -10.21 -10.86 -6.43
N THR A 190 -9.42 -10.49 -7.43
CA THR A 190 -8.31 -11.31 -7.89
C THR A 190 -7.08 -10.45 -7.97
N ARG A 191 -5.98 -10.92 -7.41
CA ARG A 191 -4.68 -10.27 -7.53
C ARG A 191 -3.65 -11.21 -8.11
N SER A 192 -2.71 -10.63 -8.86
CA SER A 192 -1.57 -11.35 -9.39
C SER A 192 -0.50 -11.51 -8.31
N GLU A 193 -0.06 -12.74 -8.08
CA GLU A 193 0.93 -13.05 -7.05
C GLU A 193 2.34 -13.15 -7.64
N ALA A 194 2.48 -13.80 -8.81
CA ALA A 194 3.74 -13.95 -9.56
C ALA A 194 3.49 -14.53 -10.98
N LEU A 195 4.53 -14.56 -11.82
CA LEU A 195 4.57 -15.44 -13.00
C LEU A 195 4.47 -16.92 -12.59
N PHE A 196 3.69 -17.69 -13.36
CA PHE A 196 3.50 -19.11 -13.11
C PHE A 196 4.64 -19.96 -13.69
N ARG A 197 5.16 -20.89 -12.88
CA ARG A 197 6.05 -21.99 -13.29
C ARG A 197 5.45 -23.31 -12.81
N ARG A 198 5.88 -24.45 -13.36
CA ARG A 198 5.31 -25.78 -13.05
C ARG A 198 5.31 -26.11 -11.55
N ALA A 199 6.32 -25.66 -10.81
CA ALA A 199 6.42 -25.83 -9.35
C ALA A 199 5.90 -24.63 -8.54
N SER A 200 5.33 -23.60 -9.16
CA SER A 200 4.87 -22.40 -8.44
C SER A 200 3.61 -22.67 -7.61
N GLY A 201 3.55 -22.08 -6.42
CA GLY A 201 2.36 -22.03 -5.57
C GLY A 201 2.37 -20.79 -4.68
N VAL A 202 1.20 -20.48 -4.10
CA VAL A 202 1.04 -19.39 -3.12
C VAL A 202 1.00 -20.01 -1.74
N THR A 203 1.95 -19.69 -0.88
CA THR A 203 1.90 -20.07 0.52
C THR A 203 1.17 -18.98 1.29
N VAL A 204 -0.03 -19.29 1.79
CA VAL A 204 -0.78 -18.42 2.69
C VAL A 204 -0.21 -18.57 4.10
N GLN A 205 0.09 -17.43 4.73
CA GLN A 205 0.69 -17.38 6.06
C GLN A 205 -0.33 -17.00 7.13
N THR A 206 -1.00 -15.88 6.90
CA THR A 206 -1.95 -15.33 7.86
C THR A 206 -3.14 -14.77 7.10
N VAL A 207 -4.33 -14.96 7.67
CA VAL A 207 -5.57 -14.33 7.23
C VAL A 207 -6.18 -13.62 8.44
N GLU A 208 -6.19 -12.30 8.38
CA GLU A 208 -6.80 -11.44 9.39
C GLU A 208 -8.01 -10.73 8.79
N VAL A 209 -9.08 -10.59 9.56
CA VAL A 209 -10.34 -9.96 9.13
C VAL A 209 -10.83 -9.01 10.21
N VAL A 210 -11.32 -7.85 9.80
CA VAL A 210 -12.08 -6.90 10.63
C VAL A 210 -13.43 -6.66 9.96
N GLU A 211 -14.52 -6.90 10.67
CA GLU A 211 -15.86 -6.53 10.17
C GLU A 211 -16.04 -5.00 10.22
N LEU A 212 -16.69 -4.46 9.19
CA LEU A 212 -16.87 -3.02 9.02
C LEU A 212 -18.35 -2.66 8.86
N THR A 213 -18.70 -1.46 9.31
CA THR A 213 -19.89 -0.79 8.81
C THR A 213 -19.73 -0.43 7.34
N ARG A 214 -20.86 -0.15 6.66
CA ARG A 214 -20.80 0.30 5.26
C ARG A 214 -20.02 1.61 5.10
N LEU A 215 -20.15 2.55 6.04
CA LEU A 215 -19.35 3.78 6.03
C LEU A 215 -17.86 3.49 6.27
N GLY A 216 -17.54 2.62 7.23
CA GLY A 216 -16.17 2.19 7.51
C GLY A 216 -15.49 1.54 6.30
N TYR A 217 -16.23 0.76 5.50
CA TYR A 217 -15.72 0.26 4.21
C TYR A 217 -15.24 1.39 3.30
N HIS A 218 -16.02 2.47 3.16
CA HIS A 218 -15.64 3.60 2.29
C HIS A 218 -14.41 4.34 2.82
N TYR A 219 -14.32 4.55 4.14
CA TYR A 219 -13.14 5.19 4.73
C TYR A 219 -11.88 4.33 4.60
N VAL A 220 -11.92 3.05 4.98
CA VAL A 220 -10.75 2.16 4.95
C VAL A 220 -10.29 1.89 3.52
N THR A 221 -11.20 1.85 2.54
CA THR A 221 -10.86 1.72 1.11
C THR A 221 -9.90 2.82 0.63
N ARG A 222 -9.90 4.00 1.26
CA ARG A 222 -9.07 5.14 0.84
C ARG A 222 -7.63 5.08 1.36
N LEU A 223 -7.32 4.16 2.27
CA LEU A 223 -6.00 4.02 2.85
C LEU A 223 -5.01 3.39 1.86
N ASP A 224 -3.75 3.80 1.93
CA ASP A 224 -2.68 3.19 1.14
C ASP A 224 -2.17 1.92 1.84
N PRO A 225 -2.37 0.72 1.26
CA PRO A 225 -1.98 -0.53 1.90
C PRO A 225 -0.46 -0.63 2.10
N VAL A 226 0.37 -0.01 1.25
CA VAL A 226 1.83 -0.03 1.40
C VAL A 226 2.23 0.68 2.69
N ARG A 227 1.55 1.80 3.01
CA ARG A 227 1.74 2.54 4.28
C ARG A 227 1.26 1.75 5.50
N LEU A 228 0.46 0.71 5.30
CA LEU A 228 -0.03 -0.22 6.32
C LEU A 228 0.76 -1.55 6.34
N GLN A 229 2.00 -1.55 5.86
CA GLN A 229 2.89 -2.73 5.86
C GLN A 229 2.39 -3.91 5.01
N PHE A 230 1.59 -3.64 3.98
CA PHE A 230 1.37 -4.64 2.94
C PHE A 230 2.59 -4.67 2.02
N SER A 231 2.96 -5.86 1.57
CA SER A 231 4.03 -5.99 0.59
C SER A 231 3.66 -5.22 -0.70
N LYS A 232 4.63 -4.54 -1.33
CA LYS A 232 4.42 -3.89 -2.65
C LYS A 232 3.83 -4.86 -3.68
N ARG A 233 4.16 -6.15 -3.58
CA ARG A 233 3.63 -7.22 -4.44
C ARG A 233 2.11 -7.36 -4.32
N THR A 234 1.58 -7.37 -3.10
CA THR A 234 0.14 -7.52 -2.84
C THR A 234 -0.62 -6.20 -2.94
N ALA A 235 0.05 -5.06 -2.70
CA ALA A 235 -0.59 -3.74 -2.67
C ALA A 235 -0.44 -2.93 -3.96
N GLY A 236 0.51 -3.25 -4.83
CA GLY A 236 0.92 -2.37 -5.95
C GLY A 236 -0.13 -2.14 -7.03
N SER A 237 -1.25 -2.87 -7.02
CA SER A 237 -2.38 -2.66 -7.92
C SER A 237 -3.66 -2.30 -7.15
N HIS A 238 -3.50 -1.63 -6.00
CA HIS A 238 -4.61 -1.21 -5.17
C HIS A 238 -5.52 -0.23 -5.92
N ASN A 239 -6.82 -0.52 -5.93
CA ASN A 239 -7.85 0.32 -6.50
C ASN A 239 -8.75 0.86 -5.38
N PHE A 240 -8.76 2.19 -5.25
CA PHE A 240 -9.57 2.94 -4.28
C PHE A 240 -11.07 2.97 -4.63
N GLY A 241 -11.50 2.27 -5.69
CA GLY A 241 -12.91 2.19 -6.09
C GLY A 241 -13.49 3.53 -6.55
N GLY A 242 -12.66 4.38 -7.18
CA GLY A 242 -13.02 5.75 -7.57
C GLY A 242 -12.94 6.78 -6.44
N LEU A 243 -12.59 6.37 -5.22
CA LEU A 243 -12.42 7.29 -4.10
C LEU A 243 -11.04 7.94 -4.13
N ARG A 244 -10.95 9.17 -3.59
CA ARG A 244 -9.67 9.86 -3.45
C ARG A 244 -8.83 9.22 -2.32
N PRO A 245 -7.55 8.90 -2.57
CA PRO A 245 -6.68 8.34 -1.54
C PRO A 245 -6.48 9.31 -0.38
N CYS A 246 -6.24 8.76 0.82
CA CYS A 246 -5.95 9.54 2.01
C CYS A 246 -4.62 10.29 1.87
N LYS A 247 -4.65 11.63 1.92
CA LYS A 247 -3.45 12.47 1.84
C LYS A 247 -2.70 12.54 3.18
N LEU A 248 -3.44 12.64 4.29
CA LEU A 248 -2.92 12.95 5.63
C LEU A 248 -2.71 11.71 6.52
N LEU A 249 -2.34 10.57 5.94
CA LEU A 249 -2.04 9.37 6.73
C LEU A 249 -0.66 9.54 7.41
N PRO A 250 -0.54 9.50 8.76
CA PRO A 250 0.72 9.65 9.49
C PRO A 250 1.56 8.37 9.41
N TRP A 251 1.94 8.00 8.19
CA TRP A 251 2.46 6.68 7.85
C TRP A 251 3.81 6.35 8.51
N ARG A 252 4.62 7.37 8.81
CA ARG A 252 5.89 7.18 9.53
C ARG A 252 5.62 6.68 10.95
N ALA A 253 4.75 7.37 11.68
CA ALA A 253 4.35 6.99 13.03
C ALA A 253 3.66 5.61 13.05
N ILE A 254 2.77 5.33 12.10
CA ILE A 254 2.14 4.01 11.95
C ILE A 254 3.19 2.92 11.73
N ARG A 255 4.15 3.14 10.81
CA ARG A 255 5.22 2.18 10.52
C ARG A 255 6.11 1.94 11.73
N GLU A 256 6.49 3.00 12.43
CA GLU A 256 7.34 2.92 13.63
C GLU A 256 6.62 2.18 14.74
N GLY A 257 5.35 2.50 15.01
CA GLY A 257 4.50 1.78 15.96
C GLY A 257 4.32 0.31 15.60
N MET A 258 4.13 -0.02 14.31
CA MET A 258 4.06 -1.41 13.85
C MET A 258 5.39 -2.16 14.00
N LYS A 259 6.52 -1.50 13.75
CA LYS A 259 7.86 -2.08 13.95
C LYS A 259 8.15 -2.32 15.44
N ALA A 260 7.74 -1.39 16.30
CA ALA A 260 7.86 -1.51 17.76
C ALA A 260 6.85 -2.49 18.38
N GLY A 261 5.86 -2.97 17.61
CA GLY A 261 4.81 -3.87 18.10
C GLY A 261 3.70 -3.18 18.91
N GLU A 262 3.74 -1.86 19.01
CA GLU A 262 2.79 -1.05 19.78
C GLU A 262 1.52 -0.71 19.00
N THR A 263 1.62 -0.65 17.67
CA THR A 263 0.47 -0.46 16.79
C THR A 263 0.27 -1.71 15.96
N ARG A 264 -0.93 -2.26 15.95
CA ARG A 264 -1.29 -3.38 15.08
C ARG A 264 -2.07 -2.88 13.87
N TRP A 265 -2.14 -3.71 12.83
CA TRP A 265 -2.89 -3.40 11.61
C TRP A 265 -4.36 -3.12 11.92
N TYR A 266 -4.97 -3.95 12.78
CA TYR A 266 -6.37 -3.81 13.15
C TYR A 266 -6.65 -2.54 13.96
N ASP A 267 -5.69 -1.99 14.71
CA ASP A 267 -5.86 -0.71 15.41
C ASP A 267 -6.07 0.45 14.41
N VAL A 268 -5.26 0.47 13.35
CA VAL A 268 -5.33 1.49 12.31
C VAL A 268 -6.61 1.35 11.49
N VAL A 269 -6.99 0.12 11.14
CA VAL A 269 -8.25 -0.17 10.44
C VAL A 269 -9.43 0.23 11.30
N ASP A 270 -9.45 -0.12 12.59
CA ASP A 270 -10.55 0.22 13.49
C ASP A 270 -10.69 1.74 13.63
N PHE A 271 -9.58 2.47 13.81
CA PHE A 271 -9.61 3.94 13.86
C PHE A 271 -10.21 4.54 12.59
N TYR A 272 -9.69 4.18 11.42
CA TYR A 272 -10.13 4.75 10.14
C TYR A 272 -11.46 4.19 9.65
N SER A 273 -11.96 3.09 10.22
CA SER A 273 -13.34 2.65 9.98
C SER A 273 -14.37 3.58 10.64
N ARG A 274 -13.95 4.35 11.65
CA ARG A 274 -14.77 5.30 12.39
C ARG A 274 -14.49 6.74 11.95
N HIS A 275 -13.28 7.03 11.48
CA HIS A 275 -12.85 8.41 11.20
C HIS A 275 -12.45 8.61 9.74
N ASN A 276 -12.98 9.68 9.13
CA ASN A 276 -12.57 10.11 7.81
C ASN A 276 -11.09 10.57 7.83
N CYS A 277 -10.24 9.92 7.03
CA CYS A 277 -8.81 10.19 6.99
C CYS A 277 -8.41 11.56 6.43
N SER A 278 -9.36 12.32 5.87
CA SER A 278 -9.14 13.73 5.51
C SER A 278 -9.18 14.64 6.74
N GLU A 279 -9.81 14.20 7.81
CA GLU A 279 -10.26 15.05 8.93
C GLU A 279 -9.57 14.68 10.23
N TYR A 280 -9.33 13.39 10.43
CA TYR A 280 -8.69 12.86 11.63
C TYR A 280 -7.39 12.13 11.32
N THR A 281 -6.43 12.31 12.22
CA THR A 281 -5.11 11.69 12.15
C THR A 281 -5.00 10.60 13.21
N PHE A 282 -4.55 9.40 12.80
CA PHE A 282 -4.27 8.31 13.72
C PHE A 282 -3.18 8.70 14.72
N PHE A 283 -3.38 8.36 16.00
CA PHE A 283 -2.41 8.56 17.07
C PHE A 283 -2.02 7.20 17.67
N ARG A 284 -0.76 7.08 18.11
CA ARG A 284 -0.10 5.80 18.43
C ARG A 284 -0.74 5.10 19.61
N GLU A 285 -1.41 5.81 20.49
CA GLU A 285 -2.06 5.31 21.70
C GLU A 285 -3.45 4.73 21.42
N TYR A 286 -4.01 4.94 20.22
CA TYR A 286 -5.29 4.34 19.85
C TYR A 286 -5.17 2.82 19.82
N ARG A 287 -6.14 2.13 20.44
CA ARG A 287 -6.26 0.67 20.42
C ARG A 287 -7.64 0.29 19.95
N TRP A 288 -7.68 -0.74 19.12
CA TRP A 288 -8.92 -1.43 18.82
C TRP A 288 -9.58 -1.91 20.11
N SER A 289 -10.90 -1.80 20.16
CA SER A 289 -11.70 -2.28 21.28
C SER A 289 -12.80 -3.23 20.80
N PRO A 290 -12.78 -4.51 21.23
CA PRO A 290 -13.82 -5.48 20.85
C PRO A 290 -15.20 -5.09 21.35
N LYS A 291 -15.27 -4.34 22.46
CA LYS A 291 -16.54 -3.84 23.02
C LYS A 291 -16.95 -2.48 22.45
N GLY A 292 -16.14 -1.92 21.54
CA GLY A 292 -16.35 -0.58 21.02
C GLY A 292 -15.62 0.51 21.80
N VAL A 293 -15.65 1.72 21.27
CA VAL A 293 -14.94 2.88 21.81
C VAL A 293 -15.83 3.70 22.74
N LYS A 294 -15.25 4.20 23.84
CA LYS A 294 -16.00 4.95 24.86
C LYS A 294 -16.58 6.25 24.32
N THR A 295 -15.83 6.98 23.49
CA THR A 295 -16.22 8.30 22.98
C THR A 295 -15.87 8.40 21.51
N LEU A 296 -16.68 9.12 20.74
CA LEU A 296 -16.35 9.55 19.40
C LEU A 296 -16.66 11.05 19.22
N PRO A 297 -15.87 11.77 18.42
CA PRO A 297 -14.63 11.32 17.77
C PRO A 297 -13.50 11.04 18.78
N THR A 298 -12.60 10.11 18.49
CA THR A 298 -11.50 9.79 19.41
C THR A 298 -10.41 10.85 19.36
N LYS A 299 -9.97 11.29 20.54
CA LYS A 299 -8.93 12.31 20.70
C LYS A 299 -7.61 11.65 21.10
N PRO A 300 -6.46 12.18 20.66
CA PRO A 300 -5.19 11.83 21.25
C PRO A 300 -5.22 12.16 22.76
N PRO A 301 -4.55 11.37 23.62
CA PRO A 301 -4.45 11.70 25.03
C PRO A 301 -3.82 13.07 25.19
N THR A 302 -4.41 13.91 26.05
CA THR A 302 -3.83 15.20 26.41
C THR A 302 -2.59 14.89 27.22
N THR A 303 -1.41 14.92 26.60
CA THR A 303 -0.16 14.88 27.33
C THR A 303 -0.13 16.12 28.20
N HIS A 304 -0.39 15.96 29.50
CA HIS A 304 -0.01 16.96 30.47
C HIS A 304 1.50 17.09 30.38
N VAL A 305 1.97 18.09 29.63
CA VAL A 305 3.34 18.54 29.71
C VAL A 305 3.51 18.99 31.15
N LYS A 306 4.08 18.13 31.99
CA LYS A 306 4.58 18.56 33.30
C LYS A 306 5.71 19.53 32.99
N THR A 307 5.42 20.83 33.05
CA THR A 307 6.43 21.87 33.12
C THR A 307 7.24 21.57 34.38
N GLN A 308 8.46 21.08 34.20
CA GLN A 308 9.47 21.03 35.25
C GLN A 308 10.16 22.38 35.33
#